data_AF-X1LXR4-F1
#
_entry.id   AF-X1LXR4-F1
#
_cell.length_a   1.000
_cell.length_b   1.000
_cell.length_c   1.000
_cell.angle_alpha   90.00
_cell.angle_beta   90.00
_cell.angle_gamma   90.00
#
_symmetry.space_group_name_H-M   'P 1'
#
loop_
_entity.id
_entity.type
_entity.pdbx_description
1 polymer ?
#
loop_
_entity_poly.entity_id
_entity_poly.type
_entity_poly.pdbx_seq_one_letter_code
_entity_poly.pdbx_strand_id
1 'polypeptide(L)'
;TSGGWLGFETSNRDVISVKLDGKRKIPVTTILRAIGYGSDEQLLSLFSAEDNSPEHQFIRSTIEREPLVRNESEALLDIYRKLRPGDPPSIENARKLLNNMFFKSTRYDLGSVGRYKLNKRLGLNIDLKERALTKEDIVEIVRHTIMVNNGSDTADDIDHLGNRRVRTVGELMQNQFRIGLLHLERVAKERMSIIATEAITPSAIVNVRPVLAAIREFFGSSQLSQFMDQTNPLAELTHKRRLSAIGPGGLSRERAGFDVRDVHFSHYGRICPIETPEGPNIGLIGSLATYAQINQYGFI
;
A
#
# COMPACT_ATOMS: atom_id res chain seq x y z
N THR A 1 -4.12 4.83 -3.54
CA THR A 1 -2.71 4.46 -3.35
C THR A 1 -2.24 3.64 -4.55
N SER A 2 -0.99 3.77 -4.96
CA SER A 2 -0.38 2.96 -6.01
C SER A 2 1.12 2.92 -5.83
N GLY A 3 1.74 1.74 -5.88
CA GLY A 3 3.18 1.59 -5.66
C GLY A 3 3.54 0.18 -5.23
N GLY A 4 4.83 -0.06 -5.03
CA GLY A 4 5.32 -1.34 -4.53
C GLY A 4 5.02 -1.56 -3.04
N TRP A 5 4.92 -2.81 -2.62
CA TRP A 5 4.70 -3.16 -1.22
C TRP A 5 6.04 -3.35 -0.49
N LEU A 6 6.13 -2.79 0.72
CA LEU A 6 7.21 -3.03 1.66
C LEU A 6 6.66 -3.84 2.83
N GLY A 7 7.09 -5.08 2.97
CA GLY A 7 6.75 -5.92 4.11
C GLY A 7 7.97 -6.15 4.98
N PHE A 8 7.90 -5.80 6.25
CA PHE A 8 8.96 -6.08 7.24
C PHE A 8 8.53 -7.27 8.09
N GLU A 9 9.48 -8.11 8.45
CA GLU A 9 9.25 -9.30 9.27
C GLU A 9 10.47 -9.54 10.16
N THR A 10 10.21 -10.01 11.38
CA THR A 10 11.25 -10.41 12.32
C THR A 10 11.21 -11.92 12.47
N SER A 11 12.37 -12.56 12.44
CA SER A 11 12.51 -13.99 12.69
C SER A 11 12.82 -14.26 14.17
N ASN A 12 12.61 -15.50 14.62
CA ASN A 12 12.94 -15.94 15.98
C ASN A 12 14.45 -15.90 16.32
N ARG A 13 15.31 -15.50 15.38
CA ARG A 13 16.76 -15.31 15.58
C ARG A 13 17.12 -13.81 15.57
N ASP A 14 16.14 -12.96 15.84
CA ASP A 14 16.25 -11.50 15.87
C ASP A 14 16.73 -10.87 14.55
N VAL A 15 16.62 -11.60 13.44
CA VAL A 15 16.92 -11.06 12.11
C VAL A 15 15.68 -10.37 11.57
N ILE A 16 15.80 -9.08 11.26
CA ILE A 16 14.78 -8.28 10.58
C ILE A 16 15.01 -8.33 9.08
N SER A 17 14.00 -8.75 8.33
CA SER A 17 14.01 -8.84 6.87
C SER A 17 12.93 -7.97 6.25
N VAL A 18 13.20 -7.47 5.05
CA VAL A 18 12.26 -6.75 4.20
C VAL A 18 11.95 -7.58 2.94
N LYS A 19 10.68 -7.58 2.54
CA LYS A 19 10.18 -8.12 1.27
C LYS A 19 9.68 -6.96 0.42
N LEU A 20 10.24 -6.84 -0.78
CA LEU A 20 9.84 -5.84 -1.77
C LEU A 20 8.86 -6.50 -2.75
N ASP A 21 7.62 -6.01 -2.85
CA ASP A 21 6.55 -6.59 -3.69
C ASP A 21 6.32 -8.09 -3.48
N GLY A 22 6.45 -8.56 -2.24
CA GLY A 22 6.28 -9.99 -1.91
C GLY A 22 7.35 -10.91 -2.52
N LYS A 23 8.45 -10.36 -3.03
CA LYS A 23 9.60 -11.12 -3.52
C LYS A 23 10.43 -11.70 -2.36
N ARG A 24 11.63 -12.17 -2.67
CA ARG A 24 12.57 -12.79 -1.72
C ARG A 24 12.85 -11.87 -0.54
N LYS A 25 13.02 -12.48 0.64
CA LYS A 25 13.43 -11.82 1.88
C LYS A 25 14.85 -11.25 1.70
N ILE A 26 15.03 -10.00 2.09
CA ILE A 26 16.31 -9.30 2.09
C ILE A 26 16.55 -8.79 3.52
N PRO A 27 17.74 -8.91 4.10
CA PRO A 27 18.04 -8.28 5.38
C PRO A 27 17.71 -6.78 5.38
N VAL A 28 17.13 -6.25 6.46
CA VAL A 28 16.72 -4.83 6.51
C VAL A 28 17.92 -3.88 6.41
N THR A 29 19.05 -4.33 6.94
CA THR A 29 20.40 -3.75 6.80
C THR A 29 20.74 -3.41 5.34
N THR A 30 20.38 -4.26 4.38
CA THR A 30 20.64 -4.02 2.95
C THR A 30 19.83 -2.83 2.42
N ILE A 31 18.55 -2.70 2.77
CA ILE A 31 17.75 -1.55 2.31
C ILE A 31 18.22 -0.25 2.96
N LEU A 32 18.61 -0.28 4.24
CA LEU A 32 19.15 0.87 4.97
C LEU A 32 20.48 1.36 4.36
N ARG A 33 21.36 0.44 3.97
CA ARG A 33 22.58 0.80 3.22
C ARG A 33 22.26 1.41 1.87
N ALA A 34 21.31 0.84 1.12
CA ALA A 34 20.92 1.32 -0.20
C ALA A 34 20.30 2.74 -0.21
N ILE A 35 19.74 3.19 0.91
CA ILE A 35 19.20 4.56 1.06
C ILE A 35 20.24 5.58 1.55
N GLY A 36 21.45 5.13 1.94
CA GLY A 36 22.58 6.00 2.26
C GLY A 36 23.24 5.75 3.63
N TYR A 37 22.74 4.81 4.44
CA TYR A 37 23.36 4.47 5.74
C TYR A 37 24.37 3.34 5.56
N GLY A 38 25.49 3.68 4.92
CA GLY A 38 26.42 2.70 4.35
C GLY A 38 27.21 1.89 5.37
N SER A 39 27.61 2.48 6.51
CA SER A 39 28.52 1.82 7.47
C SER A 39 27.80 1.14 8.63
N ASP A 40 28.41 0.08 9.17
CA ASP A 40 27.90 -0.67 10.33
C ASP A 40 27.73 0.24 11.57
N GLU A 41 28.71 1.12 11.81
CA GLU A 41 28.66 2.08 12.92
C GLU A 41 27.47 3.05 12.80
N GLN A 42 27.19 3.53 11.58
CA GLN A 42 25.99 4.36 11.32
C GLN A 42 24.71 3.58 11.61
N LEU A 43 24.60 2.34 11.14
CA LEU A 43 23.41 1.52 11.40
C LEU A 43 23.21 1.27 12.90
N LEU A 44 24.27 0.92 13.63
CA LEU A 44 24.19 0.67 15.07
C LEU A 44 23.85 1.94 15.85
N SER A 45 24.46 3.08 15.50
CA SER A 45 24.16 4.36 16.15
C SER A 45 22.72 4.83 15.91
N LEU A 46 22.17 4.63 14.71
CA LEU A 46 20.80 5.04 14.34
C LEU A 46 19.71 4.40 15.20
N PHE A 47 19.92 3.15 15.64
CA PHE A 47 18.95 2.36 16.41
C PHE A 47 19.41 2.08 17.84
N SER A 48 20.50 2.70 18.29
CA SER A 48 21.10 2.45 19.60
C SER A 48 20.18 2.74 20.79
N ALA A 49 19.20 3.63 20.62
CA ALA A 49 18.24 3.98 21.66
C ALA A 49 17.19 2.88 21.88
N GLU A 50 16.79 2.16 20.82
CA GLU A 50 15.71 1.19 20.82
C GLU A 50 16.21 -0.26 20.81
N ASP A 51 17.32 -0.54 20.14
CA ASP A 51 18.03 -1.84 20.13
C ASP A 51 19.03 -1.90 21.29
N ASN A 52 18.54 -1.63 22.51
CA ASN A 52 19.34 -1.51 23.73
C ASN A 52 19.24 -2.74 24.66
N SER A 53 18.44 -3.73 24.26
CA SER A 53 18.24 -4.96 25.02
C SER A 53 19.50 -5.83 24.99
N PRO A 54 20.03 -6.29 26.14
CA PRO A 54 21.19 -7.17 26.17
C PRO A 54 20.87 -8.57 25.61
N GLU A 55 19.61 -8.99 25.66
CA GLU A 55 19.15 -10.31 25.19
C GLU A 55 18.84 -10.35 23.69
N HIS A 56 18.37 -9.23 23.12
CA HIS A 56 17.94 -9.12 21.73
C HIS A 56 18.69 -7.98 21.03
N GLN A 57 19.53 -8.31 20.06
CA GLN A 57 20.33 -7.35 19.28
C GLN A 57 19.96 -7.43 17.80
N PHE A 58 18.83 -6.83 17.43
CA PHE A 58 18.22 -7.06 16.12
C PHE A 58 19.11 -6.59 14.96
N ILE A 59 19.68 -5.38 15.06
CA ILE A 59 20.49 -4.81 13.98
C ILE A 59 21.79 -5.60 13.84
N ARG A 60 22.43 -5.94 14.95
CA ARG A 60 23.68 -6.72 14.94
C ARG A 60 23.47 -8.12 14.35
N SER A 61 22.47 -8.86 14.82
CA SER A 61 22.14 -10.19 14.29
C SER A 61 21.78 -10.12 12.80
N THR A 62 21.15 -9.03 12.36
CA THR A 62 20.84 -8.82 10.94
C THR A 62 22.09 -8.51 10.11
N ILE A 63 23.08 -7.77 10.63
CA ILE A 63 24.37 -7.54 9.95
C ILE A 63 25.14 -8.86 9.79
N GLU A 64 25.19 -9.67 10.84
CA GLU A 64 25.88 -10.97 10.83
C GLU A 64 25.27 -11.96 9.83
N ARG A 65 23.97 -11.83 9.54
CA ARG A 65 23.27 -12.66 8.55
C ARG A 65 23.74 -12.42 7.11
N GLU A 66 24.25 -11.24 6.78
CA GLU A 66 24.64 -10.84 5.42
C GLU A 66 25.99 -10.11 5.43
N PRO A 67 27.10 -10.86 5.64
CA PRO A 67 28.42 -10.26 5.80
C PRO A 67 29.02 -9.70 4.50
N LEU A 68 28.44 -10.05 3.34
CA LEU A 68 28.93 -9.67 2.01
C LEU A 68 28.52 -8.27 1.58
N VAL A 69 27.50 -7.68 2.23
CA VAL A 69 26.97 -6.37 1.86
C VAL A 69 27.36 -5.36 2.94
N ARG A 70 28.42 -4.60 2.67
CA ARG A 70 28.96 -3.61 3.62
C ARG A 70 28.88 -2.18 3.11
N ASN A 71 28.64 -1.99 1.83
CA ASN A 71 28.61 -0.67 1.20
C ASN A 71 27.26 -0.37 0.52
N GLU A 72 26.94 0.91 0.30
CA GLU A 72 25.75 1.33 -0.45
C GLU A 72 25.71 0.70 -1.85
N SER A 73 26.83 0.73 -2.57
CA SER A 73 26.94 0.18 -3.93
C SER A 73 26.63 -1.31 -3.99
N GLU A 74 27.17 -2.09 -3.04
CA GLU A 74 26.91 -3.53 -2.94
C GLU A 74 25.45 -3.82 -2.61
N ALA A 75 24.86 -3.03 -1.71
CA ALA A 75 23.47 -3.16 -1.33
C ALA A 75 22.51 -2.89 -2.50
N LEU A 76 22.80 -1.84 -3.29
CA LEU A 76 22.05 -1.55 -4.51
C LEU A 76 22.13 -2.70 -5.52
N LEU A 77 23.32 -3.27 -5.73
CA LEU A 77 23.51 -4.39 -6.65
C LEU A 77 22.79 -5.67 -6.16
N ASP A 78 22.84 -5.96 -4.86
CA ASP A 78 22.15 -7.12 -4.27
C ASP A 78 20.62 -7.00 -4.43
N ILE A 79 20.05 -5.85 -4.09
CA ILE A 79 18.62 -5.57 -4.30
C ILE A 79 18.26 -5.73 -5.78
N TYR A 80 19.06 -5.19 -6.70
CA TYR A 80 18.79 -5.29 -8.13
C TYR A 80 18.78 -6.75 -8.62
N ARG A 81 19.77 -7.55 -8.24
CA ARG A 81 19.83 -8.98 -8.59
C ARG A 81 18.62 -9.76 -8.06
N LYS A 82 18.18 -9.46 -6.83
CA LYS A 82 17.02 -10.12 -6.22
C LYS A 82 15.69 -9.69 -6.87
N LEU A 83 15.59 -8.45 -7.32
CA LEU A 83 14.41 -7.93 -8.01
C LEU A 83 14.33 -8.38 -9.48
N ARG A 84 15.48 -8.47 -10.17
CA ARG A 84 15.62 -8.79 -11.60
C ARG A 84 16.78 -9.76 -11.82
N PRO A 85 16.55 -11.09 -11.69
CA PRO A 85 17.62 -12.09 -11.72
C PRO A 85 18.27 -12.32 -13.10
N GLY A 86 17.80 -11.68 -14.18
CA GLY A 86 18.32 -11.84 -15.54
C GLY A 86 19.00 -10.60 -16.15
N ASP A 87 18.85 -9.42 -15.54
CA ASP A 87 19.42 -8.18 -16.09
C ASP A 87 20.82 -7.94 -15.51
N PRO A 88 21.81 -7.50 -16.32
CA PRO A 88 23.13 -7.16 -15.79
C PRO A 88 23.01 -5.99 -14.80
N PRO A 89 23.50 -6.14 -13.56
CA PRO A 89 23.35 -5.12 -12.54
C PRO A 89 24.34 -3.97 -12.78
N SER A 90 23.83 -2.75 -12.84
CA SER A 90 24.61 -1.51 -12.83
C SER A 90 24.15 -0.65 -11.65
N ILE A 91 25.09 0.06 -10.99
CA ILE A 91 24.82 0.89 -9.82
C ILE A 91 23.79 1.98 -10.15
N GLU A 92 23.93 2.63 -11.31
CA GLU A 92 23.00 3.67 -11.75
C GLU A 92 21.59 3.11 -12.00
N ASN A 93 21.51 1.96 -12.66
CA ASN A 93 20.23 1.29 -12.93
C ASN A 93 19.57 0.82 -11.64
N ALA A 94 20.36 0.30 -10.68
CA ALA A 94 19.87 -0.13 -9.38
C ALA A 94 19.33 1.03 -8.55
N ARG A 95 20.09 2.13 -8.47
CA ARG A 95 19.64 3.36 -7.79
C ARG A 95 18.38 3.91 -8.43
N LYS A 96 18.34 3.98 -9.77
CA LYS A 96 17.16 4.44 -10.52
C LYS A 96 15.96 3.52 -10.31
N LEU A 97 16.15 2.20 -10.25
CA LEU A 97 15.08 1.24 -9.95
C LEU A 97 14.49 1.50 -8.57
N LEU A 98 15.33 1.57 -7.53
CA LEU A 98 14.90 1.79 -6.16
C LEU A 98 14.17 3.15 -6.01
N ASN A 99 14.74 4.21 -6.58
CA ASN A 99 14.13 5.55 -6.60
C ASN A 99 12.77 5.56 -7.27
N ASN A 100 12.63 4.90 -8.42
CA ASN A 100 11.34 4.81 -9.10
C ASN A 100 10.34 3.91 -8.37
N MET A 101 10.80 3.00 -7.52
CA MET A 101 9.93 2.04 -6.83
C MET A 101 9.25 2.65 -5.61
N PHE A 102 9.94 3.51 -4.84
CA PHE A 102 9.42 4.03 -3.56
C PHE A 102 9.48 5.55 -3.40
N PHE A 103 10.52 6.18 -3.94
CA PHE A 103 10.83 7.60 -3.65
C PHE A 103 10.28 8.57 -4.70
N LYS A 104 9.81 8.07 -5.85
CA LYS A 104 9.30 8.92 -6.93
C LYS A 104 7.78 9.02 -6.91
N SER A 105 7.28 10.23 -6.71
CA SER A 105 5.84 10.56 -6.63
C SER A 105 5.03 10.20 -7.89
N THR A 106 5.67 10.08 -9.06
CA THR A 106 4.98 9.69 -10.30
C THR A 106 4.68 8.19 -10.39
N ARG A 107 5.37 7.36 -9.60
CA ARG A 107 5.26 5.90 -9.61
C ARG A 107 4.76 5.35 -8.27
N TYR A 108 4.99 6.09 -7.19
CA TYR A 108 4.59 5.76 -5.83
C TYR A 108 3.70 6.85 -5.25
N ASP A 109 2.53 6.46 -4.74
CA ASP A 109 1.52 7.34 -4.18
C ASP A 109 0.85 6.69 -2.97
N LEU A 110 1.21 7.15 -1.77
CA LEU A 110 0.53 6.81 -0.51
C LEU A 110 -0.90 7.39 -0.44
N GLY A 111 -1.26 8.33 -1.31
CA GLY A 111 -2.45 9.15 -1.15
C GLY A 111 -2.39 10.04 0.08
N SER A 112 -3.36 10.94 0.21
CA SER A 112 -3.48 11.82 1.38
C SER A 112 -3.68 11.03 2.68
N VAL A 113 -4.51 9.98 2.62
CA VAL A 113 -4.84 9.14 3.79
C VAL A 113 -3.65 8.29 4.23
N GLY A 114 -2.92 7.69 3.28
CA GLY A 114 -1.77 6.85 3.62
C GLY A 114 -0.65 7.67 4.25
N ARG A 115 -0.34 8.85 3.70
CA ARG A 115 0.64 9.77 4.30
C ARG A 115 0.20 10.23 5.69
N TYR A 116 -1.06 10.64 5.86
CA TYR A 116 -1.61 11.01 7.18
C TYR A 116 -1.49 9.88 8.21
N LYS A 117 -1.81 8.65 7.82
CA LYS A 117 -1.71 7.47 8.69
C LYS A 117 -0.27 7.13 9.06
N LEU A 118 0.62 7.16 8.07
CA LEU A 118 2.04 6.88 8.26
C LEU A 118 2.66 7.89 9.23
N ASN A 119 2.42 9.17 8.98
CA ASN A 119 2.86 10.26 9.86
C ASN A 119 2.33 10.08 11.30
N LYS A 120 1.06 9.75 11.46
CA LYS A 120 0.46 9.53 12.78
C LYS A 120 1.07 8.34 13.52
N ARG A 121 1.37 7.24 12.82
CA ARG A 121 1.95 6.04 13.43
C ARG A 121 3.42 6.23 13.80
N LEU A 122 4.19 6.87 12.91
CA LEU A 122 5.63 7.11 13.07
C LEU A 122 5.97 8.39 13.85
N GLY A 123 4.98 9.20 14.23
CA GLY A 123 5.20 10.49 14.88
C GLY A 123 5.87 11.55 13.99
N LEU A 124 5.81 11.40 12.66
CA LEU A 124 6.46 12.29 11.69
C LEU A 124 5.54 13.46 11.27
N ASN A 125 6.12 14.66 11.11
CA ASN A 125 5.43 15.87 10.65
C ASN A 125 5.78 16.24 9.20
N ILE A 126 5.64 15.29 8.27
CA ILE A 126 5.87 15.50 6.83
C ILE A 126 4.60 16.08 6.18
N ASP A 127 4.73 16.98 5.20
CA ASP A 127 3.58 17.53 4.47
C ASP A 127 2.76 16.41 3.79
N LEU A 128 1.43 16.51 3.86
CA LEU A 128 0.48 15.60 3.20
C LEU A 128 0.59 15.63 1.66
N LYS A 129 1.24 16.66 1.10
CA LYS A 129 1.55 16.74 -0.34
C LYS A 129 2.66 15.78 -0.75
N GLU A 130 3.56 15.40 0.17
CA GLU A 130 4.62 14.44 -0.09
C GLU A 130 4.06 13.01 -0.03
N ARG A 131 3.69 12.47 -1.19
CA ARG A 131 3.03 11.17 -1.29
C ARG A 131 3.96 10.00 -1.60
N ALA A 132 5.21 10.29 -1.98
CA ALA A 132 6.24 9.26 -2.08
C ALA A 132 6.80 8.94 -0.70
N LEU A 133 7.36 7.75 -0.50
CA LEU A 133 8.08 7.45 0.74
C LEU A 133 9.36 8.28 0.82
N THR A 134 9.72 8.65 2.04
CA THR A 134 10.98 9.32 2.37
C THR A 134 11.96 8.31 2.98
N LYS A 135 13.22 8.69 3.12
CA LYS A 135 14.23 7.79 3.73
C LYS A 135 13.96 7.65 5.23
N GLU A 136 13.54 8.75 5.83
CA GLU A 136 13.13 8.90 7.21
C GLU A 136 11.96 7.96 7.53
N ASP A 137 10.96 7.85 6.63
CA ASP A 137 9.86 6.90 6.80
C ASP A 137 10.37 5.46 6.98
N ILE A 138 11.35 5.03 6.18
CA ILE A 138 11.89 3.66 6.24
C ILE A 138 12.64 3.44 7.55
N VAL A 139 13.45 4.41 7.98
CA VAL A 139 14.20 4.33 9.25
C VAL A 139 13.22 4.20 10.42
N GLU A 140 12.19 5.04 10.47
CA GLU A 140 11.21 5.02 11.55
C GLU A 140 10.34 3.75 11.54
N ILE A 141 10.01 3.19 10.36
CA ILE A 141 9.34 1.88 10.29
C ILE A 141 10.20 0.79 10.95
N VAL A 142 11.51 0.78 10.68
CA VAL A 142 12.43 -0.19 11.30
C VAL A 142 12.54 0.04 12.81
N ARG A 143 12.61 1.31 13.24
CA ARG A 143 12.63 1.69 14.66
C ARG A 143 11.40 1.16 15.39
N HIS A 144 10.20 1.45 14.88
CA HIS A 144 8.95 0.94 15.45
C HIS A 144 8.87 -0.59 15.42
N THR A 145 9.40 -1.24 14.38
CA THR A 145 9.46 -2.72 14.33
C THR A 145 10.28 -3.28 15.50
N ILE A 146 11.43 -2.68 15.80
CA ILE A 146 12.28 -3.05 16.94
C ILE A 146 11.53 -2.79 18.27
N MET A 147 10.90 -1.62 18.41
CA MET A 147 10.15 -1.27 19.62
C MET A 147 8.99 -2.24 19.89
N VAL A 148 8.26 -2.66 18.85
CA VAL A 148 7.18 -3.67 18.97
C VAL A 148 7.75 -5.02 19.39
N ASN A 149 8.87 -5.46 18.81
CA ASN A 149 9.51 -6.73 19.22
C ASN A 149 10.01 -6.70 20.66
N ASN A 150 10.49 -5.55 21.13
CA ASN A 150 10.91 -5.33 22.52
C ASN A 150 9.73 -5.15 23.49
N GLY A 151 8.50 -5.05 22.99
CA GLY A 151 7.29 -4.82 23.80
C GLY A 151 7.10 -3.37 24.29
N SER A 152 7.94 -2.44 23.85
CA SER A 152 7.83 -1.01 24.17
C SER A 152 6.73 -0.29 23.38
N ASP A 153 6.31 -0.87 22.25
CA ASP A 153 5.20 -0.39 21.42
C ASP A 153 4.22 -1.55 21.17
N THR A 154 2.95 -1.22 20.91
CA THR A 154 1.88 -2.21 20.68
C THR A 154 1.76 -2.56 19.21
N ALA A 155 1.48 -3.82 18.89
CA ALA A 155 1.15 -4.22 17.53
C ALA A 155 -0.18 -3.57 17.07
N ASP A 156 -0.26 -3.23 15.79
CA ASP A 156 -1.48 -2.66 15.21
C ASP A 156 -2.56 -3.73 15.00
N ASP A 157 -3.78 -3.43 15.41
CA ASP A 157 -4.96 -4.26 15.14
C ASP A 157 -5.48 -4.00 13.71
N ILE A 158 -5.45 -5.03 12.89
CA ILE A 158 -5.85 -4.99 11.47
C ILE A 158 -7.37 -4.81 11.33
N ASP A 159 -8.15 -5.30 12.30
CA ASP A 159 -9.60 -5.35 12.23
C ASP A 159 -10.27 -4.11 12.81
N HIS A 160 -9.53 -3.32 13.58
CA HIS A 160 -9.96 -2.02 14.06
C HIS A 160 -10.38 -1.09 12.89
N LEU A 161 -11.59 -0.52 12.94
CA LEU A 161 -12.12 0.37 11.88
C LEU A 161 -11.29 1.63 11.64
N GLY A 162 -10.45 2.01 12.59
CA GLY A 162 -9.42 3.02 12.37
C GLY A 162 -8.45 2.65 11.24
N ASN A 163 -8.22 1.37 10.97
CA ASN A 163 -7.29 0.86 9.96
C ASN A 163 -8.02 0.32 8.71
N ARG A 164 -9.34 0.23 8.76
CA ARG A 164 -10.19 -0.15 7.63
C ARG A 164 -10.91 1.08 7.06
N ARG A 165 -10.79 1.28 5.75
CA ARG A 165 -11.32 2.46 5.07
C ARG A 165 -12.38 2.07 4.05
N VAL A 166 -13.50 2.78 4.05
CA VAL A 166 -14.55 2.66 3.04
C VAL A 166 -14.14 3.41 1.78
N ARG A 167 -14.21 2.72 0.64
CA ARG A 167 -14.05 3.35 -0.67
C ARG A 167 -15.43 3.62 -1.25
N THR A 168 -15.73 4.89 -1.51
CA THR A 168 -16.99 5.29 -2.13
C THR A 168 -16.93 5.10 -3.65
N VAL A 169 -18.09 5.13 -4.30
CA VAL A 169 -18.21 5.02 -5.77
C VAL A 169 -17.36 6.08 -6.47
N GLY A 170 -17.34 7.32 -5.95
CA GLY A 170 -16.54 8.41 -6.51
C GLY A 170 -15.05 8.12 -6.56
N GLU A 171 -14.48 7.56 -5.47
CA GLU A 171 -13.06 7.19 -5.44
C GLU A 171 -12.75 6.03 -6.37
N LEU A 172 -13.59 4.99 -6.37
CA LEU A 172 -13.42 3.85 -7.27
C LEU A 172 -13.44 4.31 -8.73
N MET A 173 -14.35 5.23 -9.05
CA MET A 173 -14.46 5.80 -10.39
C MET A 173 -13.30 6.70 -10.76
N GLN A 174 -12.82 7.53 -9.83
CA GLN A 174 -11.62 8.33 -10.04
C GLN A 174 -10.41 7.46 -10.38
N ASN A 175 -10.26 6.32 -9.72
CA ASN A 175 -9.16 5.39 -10.00
C ASN A 175 -9.26 4.80 -11.42
N GLN A 176 -10.44 4.36 -11.85
CA GLN A 176 -10.65 3.84 -13.20
C GLN A 176 -10.48 4.92 -14.27
N PHE A 177 -10.96 6.13 -14.01
CA PHE A 177 -10.75 7.27 -14.87
C PHE A 177 -9.26 7.61 -15.02
N ARG A 178 -8.50 7.58 -13.92
CA ARG A 178 -7.04 7.77 -13.93
C ARG A 178 -6.33 6.72 -14.78
N ILE A 179 -6.73 5.44 -14.68
CA ILE A 179 -6.18 4.37 -15.53
C ILE A 179 -6.45 4.67 -17.01
N GLY A 180 -7.69 5.08 -17.34
CA GLY A 180 -8.05 5.50 -18.69
C GLY A 180 -7.21 6.67 -19.21
N LEU A 181 -6.96 7.68 -18.37
CA LEU A 181 -6.12 8.83 -18.71
C LEU A 181 -4.65 8.47 -18.94
N LEU A 182 -4.08 7.58 -18.12
CA LEU A 182 -2.70 7.11 -18.31
C LEU A 182 -2.55 6.35 -19.63
N HIS A 183 -3.57 5.60 -20.03
CA HIS A 183 -3.59 4.94 -21.34
C HIS A 183 -3.70 5.96 -22.47
N LEU A 184 -4.60 6.95 -22.34
CA LEU A 184 -4.75 8.05 -23.30
C LEU A 184 -3.44 8.81 -23.47
N GLU A 185 -2.75 9.14 -22.38
CA GLU A 185 -1.44 9.82 -22.40
C GLU A 185 -0.40 9.03 -23.19
N ARG A 186 -0.33 7.71 -22.98
CA ARG A 186 0.60 6.84 -23.71
C ARG A 186 0.32 6.84 -25.22
N VAL A 187 -0.93 6.62 -25.60
CA VAL A 187 -1.35 6.60 -27.02
C VAL A 187 -1.13 7.97 -27.66
N ALA A 188 -1.39 9.05 -26.92
CA ALA A 188 -1.13 10.41 -27.39
C ALA A 188 0.37 10.63 -27.66
N LYS A 189 1.26 10.21 -26.76
CA LYS A 189 2.71 10.28 -26.94
C LYS A 189 3.21 9.46 -28.13
N GLU A 190 2.68 8.25 -28.31
CA GLU A 190 3.00 7.42 -29.47
C GLU A 190 2.57 8.08 -30.78
N ARG A 191 1.36 8.66 -30.83
CA ARG A 191 0.86 9.39 -32.01
C ARG A 191 1.68 10.64 -32.33
N MET A 192 2.08 11.39 -31.30
CA MET A 192 2.94 12.57 -31.48
C MET A 192 4.30 12.23 -32.10
N SER A 193 4.82 11.02 -31.89
CA SER A 193 6.07 10.57 -32.53
C SER A 193 5.91 10.15 -33.99
N ILE A 194 4.69 9.81 -34.43
CA ILE A 194 4.40 9.28 -35.77
C ILE A 194 3.90 10.38 -36.71
N ILE A 195 3.06 11.29 -36.21
CA ILE A 195 2.41 12.33 -37.01
C ILE A 195 3.39 13.48 -37.27
N ALA A 196 3.51 13.89 -38.54
CA ALA A 196 4.32 15.04 -38.92
C ALA A 196 3.77 16.35 -38.31
N THR A 197 4.67 17.24 -37.90
CA THR A 197 4.37 18.49 -37.18
C THR A 197 3.40 19.42 -37.91
N GLU A 198 3.35 19.35 -39.23
CA GLU A 198 2.53 20.23 -40.07
C GLU A 198 1.02 19.89 -40.05
N ALA A 199 0.67 18.65 -39.71
CA ALA A 199 -0.71 18.15 -39.71
C ALA A 199 -1.27 17.90 -38.30
N ILE A 200 -0.56 18.32 -37.25
CA ILE A 200 -0.88 17.95 -35.88
C ILE A 200 -2.04 18.81 -35.32
N THR A 201 -3.15 18.17 -35.00
CA THR A 201 -4.29 18.81 -34.31
C THR A 201 -4.62 18.05 -33.01
N PRO A 202 -5.10 18.72 -31.95
CA PRO A 202 -5.44 18.05 -30.69
C PRO A 202 -6.45 16.92 -30.85
N SER A 203 -7.42 17.06 -31.76
CA SER A 203 -8.42 16.04 -32.07
C SER A 203 -7.82 14.79 -32.76
N ALA A 204 -6.74 14.94 -33.52
CA ALA A 204 -6.04 13.81 -34.13
C ALA A 204 -5.23 12.99 -33.09
N ILE A 205 -4.76 13.64 -32.03
CA ILE A 205 -3.97 13.00 -30.96
C ILE A 205 -4.87 12.36 -29.90
N VAL A 206 -5.92 13.06 -29.46
CA VAL A 206 -6.73 12.67 -28.31
C VAL A 206 -7.85 11.71 -28.73
N ASN A 207 -7.79 10.48 -28.24
CA ASN A 207 -8.83 9.48 -28.41
C ASN A 207 -9.48 9.15 -27.06
N VAL A 208 -10.81 9.34 -26.95
CA VAL A 208 -11.57 9.09 -25.72
C VAL A 208 -11.88 7.61 -25.47
N ARG A 209 -11.74 6.75 -26.49
CA ARG A 209 -12.10 5.31 -26.39
C ARG A 209 -11.47 4.58 -25.20
N PRO A 210 -10.17 4.76 -24.85
CA PRO A 210 -9.57 4.09 -23.69
C PRO A 210 -10.24 4.48 -22.36
N VAL A 211 -10.64 5.75 -22.22
CA VAL A 211 -11.31 6.25 -21.02
C VAL A 211 -12.71 5.66 -20.90
N LEU A 212 -13.47 5.66 -22.01
CA LEU A 212 -14.81 5.05 -22.04
C LEU A 212 -14.77 3.54 -21.78
N ALA A 213 -13.77 2.84 -22.31
CA ALA A 213 -13.58 1.41 -22.10
C ALA A 213 -13.36 1.11 -20.60
N ALA A 214 -12.45 1.83 -19.93
CA ALA A 214 -12.20 1.65 -18.51
C ALA A 214 -13.44 1.90 -17.62
N ILE A 215 -14.23 2.92 -17.94
CA ILE A 215 -15.48 3.21 -17.20
C ILE A 215 -16.53 2.11 -17.45
N ARG A 216 -16.73 1.71 -18.70
CA ARG A 216 -17.70 0.65 -19.06
C ARG A 216 -17.32 -0.70 -18.44
N GLU A 217 -16.03 -1.02 -18.44
CA GLU A 217 -15.53 -2.23 -17.78
C GLU A 217 -15.88 -2.22 -16.30
N PHE A 218 -15.63 -1.11 -15.59
CA PHE A 218 -16.00 -1.01 -14.17
C PHE A 218 -17.49 -1.25 -13.91
N PHE A 219 -18.39 -0.58 -14.64
CA PHE A 219 -19.83 -0.76 -14.39
C PHE A 219 -20.36 -2.11 -14.89
N GLY A 220 -19.73 -2.71 -15.91
CA GLY A 220 -20.17 -3.96 -16.50
C GLY A 220 -19.66 -5.22 -15.80
N SER A 221 -18.43 -5.21 -15.27
CA SER A 221 -17.76 -6.41 -14.75
C SER A 221 -17.40 -6.35 -13.26
N SER A 222 -17.45 -5.18 -12.62
CA SER A 222 -17.10 -5.06 -11.21
C SER A 222 -18.08 -5.81 -10.32
N GLN A 223 -17.57 -6.59 -9.37
CA GLN A 223 -18.36 -7.25 -8.33
C GLN A 223 -19.15 -6.27 -7.45
N LEU A 224 -18.74 -5.00 -7.41
CA LEU A 224 -19.43 -3.94 -6.66
C LEU A 224 -20.55 -3.27 -7.47
N SER A 225 -20.58 -3.47 -8.79
CA SER A 225 -21.65 -2.98 -9.66
C SER A 225 -22.71 -4.08 -9.79
N GLN A 226 -23.75 -4.01 -8.96
CA GLN A 226 -24.77 -5.04 -8.85
C GLN A 226 -26.14 -4.48 -9.26
N PHE A 227 -27.05 -5.36 -9.69
CA PHE A 227 -28.44 -5.00 -9.87
C PHE A 227 -29.04 -4.59 -8.52
N MET A 228 -29.75 -3.46 -8.52
CA MET A 228 -30.36 -2.95 -7.31
C MET A 228 -31.47 -3.89 -6.84
N ASP A 229 -31.42 -4.30 -5.58
CA ASP A 229 -32.54 -4.95 -4.90
C ASP A 229 -33.73 -3.98 -4.82
N GLN A 230 -34.80 -4.32 -5.54
CA GLN A 230 -36.02 -3.53 -5.70
C GLN A 230 -37.25 -4.28 -5.16
N THR A 231 -37.04 -5.26 -4.28
CA THR A 231 -38.15 -6.02 -3.68
C THR A 231 -39.10 -5.12 -2.86
N ASN A 232 -38.55 -4.17 -2.10
CA ASN A 232 -39.28 -3.15 -1.37
C ASN A 232 -38.39 -1.92 -1.09
N PRO A 233 -38.95 -0.79 -0.63
CA PRO A 233 -38.17 0.43 -0.38
C PRO A 233 -37.07 0.25 0.67
N LEU A 234 -37.27 -0.62 1.67
CA LEU A 234 -36.26 -0.88 2.69
C LEU A 234 -35.05 -1.61 2.09
N ALA A 235 -35.29 -2.61 1.25
CA ALA A 235 -34.24 -3.37 0.57
C ALA A 235 -33.38 -2.44 -0.31
N GLU A 236 -34.01 -1.50 -1.03
CA GLU A 236 -33.28 -0.50 -1.82
C GLU A 236 -32.37 0.39 -0.94
N LEU A 237 -32.90 0.89 0.19
CA LEU A 237 -32.15 1.74 1.11
C LEU A 237 -31.00 0.98 1.79
N THR A 238 -31.25 -0.24 2.26
CA THR A 238 -30.23 -1.12 2.84
C THR A 238 -29.15 -1.43 1.81
N HIS A 239 -29.52 -1.75 0.57
CA HIS A 239 -28.55 -2.08 -0.46
C HIS A 239 -27.61 -0.92 -0.78
N LYS A 240 -28.12 0.31 -0.84
CA LYS A 240 -27.29 1.52 -1.04
C LYS A 240 -26.35 1.83 0.13
N ARG A 241 -26.66 1.36 1.34
CA ARG A 241 -25.89 1.56 2.58
C ARG A 241 -24.99 0.38 2.93
N ARG A 242 -24.90 -0.61 2.04
CA ARG A 242 -24.14 -1.85 2.21
C ARG A 242 -22.64 -1.60 2.07
N LEU A 243 -21.89 -2.17 2.98
CA LEU A 243 -20.43 -2.25 2.97
C LEU A 243 -20.01 -3.66 2.54
N SER A 244 -18.97 -3.74 1.72
CA SER A 244 -18.40 -5.01 1.29
C SER A 244 -16.89 -5.00 1.55
N ALA A 245 -16.41 -6.01 2.27
CA ALA A 245 -14.98 -6.31 2.39
C ALA A 245 -14.43 -7.03 1.14
N ILE A 246 -15.33 -7.51 0.27
CA ILE A 246 -15.02 -8.21 -0.97
C ILE A 246 -15.01 -7.21 -2.13
N GLY A 247 -14.10 -7.41 -3.09
CA GLY A 247 -14.03 -6.64 -4.32
C GLY A 247 -12.60 -6.22 -4.68
N PRO A 248 -12.42 -5.30 -5.64
CA PRO A 248 -11.10 -4.88 -6.10
C PRO A 248 -10.27 -4.23 -4.98
N GLY A 249 -9.21 -4.93 -4.56
CA GLY A 249 -8.33 -4.51 -3.46
C GLY A 249 -8.86 -4.84 -2.06
N GLY A 250 -9.94 -5.62 -1.96
CA GLY A 250 -10.43 -6.20 -0.72
C GLY A 250 -9.98 -7.65 -0.54
N LEU A 251 -10.68 -8.37 0.34
CA LEU A 251 -10.42 -9.79 0.63
C LEU A 251 -11.17 -10.68 -0.36
N SER A 252 -10.59 -11.84 -0.69
CA SER A 252 -11.35 -12.93 -1.32
C SER A 252 -12.04 -13.77 -0.25
N ARG A 253 -13.15 -14.43 -0.61
CA ARG A 253 -13.92 -15.27 0.32
C ARG A 253 -13.09 -16.37 0.96
N GLU A 254 -12.17 -16.97 0.19
CA GLU A 254 -11.28 -18.06 0.63
C GLU A 254 -10.15 -17.58 1.54
N ARG A 255 -9.70 -16.33 1.38
CA ARG A 255 -8.64 -15.73 2.22
C ARG A 255 -9.18 -15.09 3.49
N ALA A 256 -10.48 -14.86 3.57
CA ALA A 256 -11.11 -14.27 4.73
C ALA A 256 -11.26 -15.32 5.84
N GLY A 257 -10.32 -15.26 6.80
CA GLY A 257 -10.35 -16.06 8.02
C GLY A 257 -11.49 -15.68 8.97
N PHE A 258 -11.49 -16.32 10.14
CA PHE A 258 -12.50 -16.09 11.18
C PHE A 258 -12.45 -14.66 11.73
N ASP A 259 -11.27 -14.15 12.05
CA ASP A 259 -11.08 -12.85 12.73
C ASP A 259 -11.71 -11.68 11.98
N VAL A 260 -11.56 -11.65 10.65
CA VAL A 260 -12.12 -10.59 9.79
C VAL A 260 -13.66 -10.59 9.80
N ARG A 261 -14.28 -11.76 10.01
CA ARG A 261 -15.73 -11.95 9.99
C ARG A 261 -16.38 -11.65 11.34
N ASP A 262 -15.59 -11.58 12.40
CA ASP A 262 -16.09 -11.38 13.75
C ASP A 262 -16.53 -9.92 13.99
N VAL A 263 -17.37 -9.73 15.02
CA VAL A 263 -17.84 -8.41 15.43
C VAL A 263 -16.80 -7.77 16.33
N HIS A 264 -16.06 -6.81 15.76
CA HIS A 264 -15.06 -6.06 16.47
C HIS A 264 -15.68 -4.91 17.31
N PHE A 265 -15.14 -4.59 18.49
CA PHE A 265 -15.69 -3.54 19.38
C PHE A 265 -15.79 -2.16 18.71
N SER A 266 -14.84 -1.84 17.82
CA SER A 266 -14.84 -0.60 17.03
C SER A 266 -16.07 -0.44 16.11
N HIS A 267 -16.80 -1.52 15.82
CA HIS A 267 -18.04 -1.48 15.02
C HIS A 267 -19.18 -0.71 15.69
N TYR A 268 -19.13 -0.56 17.02
CA TYR A 268 -20.19 0.09 17.79
C TYR A 268 -20.54 1.48 17.23
N GLY A 269 -21.81 1.66 16.86
CA GLY A 269 -22.33 2.91 16.28
C GLY A 269 -21.90 3.20 14.83
N ARG A 270 -21.11 2.31 14.20
CA ARG A 270 -20.54 2.49 12.85
C ARG A 270 -21.07 1.48 11.85
N ILE A 271 -21.01 0.21 12.19
CA ILE A 271 -21.49 -0.92 11.38
C ILE A 271 -22.51 -1.69 12.20
N CYS A 272 -23.62 -2.09 11.57
CA CYS A 272 -24.63 -2.93 12.21
C CYS A 272 -24.03 -4.33 12.50
N PRO A 273 -23.97 -4.78 13.77
CA PRO A 273 -23.39 -6.09 14.09
C PRO A 273 -24.33 -7.25 13.77
N ILE A 274 -25.62 -6.98 13.52
CA ILE A 274 -26.66 -8.00 13.30
C ILE A 274 -26.93 -8.19 11.80
N GLU A 275 -26.93 -7.11 11.03
CA GLU A 275 -27.35 -7.14 9.63
C GLU A 275 -26.18 -7.54 8.72
N THR A 276 -26.03 -8.85 8.53
CA THR A 276 -25.12 -9.51 7.60
C THR A 276 -25.85 -10.68 6.93
N PRO A 277 -25.59 -10.99 5.66
CA PRO A 277 -26.12 -12.21 5.05
C PRO A 277 -25.56 -13.45 5.77
N GLU A 278 -26.39 -14.47 5.92
CA GLU A 278 -25.98 -15.79 6.39
C GLU A 278 -25.17 -16.54 5.31
N GLY A 279 -24.46 -17.59 5.72
CA GLY A 279 -23.68 -18.45 4.84
C GLY A 279 -22.29 -17.90 4.50
N PRO A 280 -21.78 -18.08 3.27
CA PRO A 280 -20.36 -17.86 2.97
C PRO A 280 -19.92 -16.38 3.04
N ASN A 281 -20.87 -15.44 3.02
CA ASN A 281 -20.60 -14.00 3.06
C ASN A 281 -20.75 -13.39 4.46
N ILE A 282 -21.03 -14.19 5.49
CA ILE A 282 -21.17 -13.71 6.86
C ILE A 282 -19.93 -12.92 7.31
N GLY A 283 -20.16 -11.73 7.87
CA GLY A 283 -19.12 -10.80 8.33
C GLY A 283 -18.34 -10.07 7.22
N LEU A 284 -18.50 -10.47 5.96
CA LEU A 284 -17.85 -9.83 4.81
C LEU A 284 -18.70 -8.76 4.14
N ILE A 285 -20.00 -8.83 4.38
CA ILE A 285 -20.98 -7.84 3.95
C ILE A 285 -21.69 -7.36 5.19
N GLY A 286 -21.70 -6.05 5.40
CA GLY A 286 -22.40 -5.43 6.52
C GLY A 286 -23.20 -4.21 6.07
N SER A 287 -24.01 -3.68 6.97
CA SER A 287 -24.74 -2.43 6.75
C SER A 287 -24.20 -1.30 7.61
N LEU A 288 -24.14 -0.08 7.07
CA LEU A 288 -23.84 1.11 7.88
C LEU A 288 -24.90 1.32 8.97
N ALA A 289 -24.45 1.54 10.20
CA ALA A 289 -25.34 1.88 11.30
C ALA A 289 -26.10 3.19 11.03
N THR A 290 -27.27 3.38 11.66
CA THR A 290 -28.22 4.45 11.32
C THR A 290 -27.59 5.84 11.25
N TYR A 291 -26.80 6.22 12.25
CA TYR A 291 -26.14 7.54 12.37
C TYR A 291 -24.68 7.54 11.92
N ALA A 292 -24.18 6.43 11.38
CA ALA A 292 -22.80 6.35 10.90
C ALA A 292 -22.58 7.28 9.70
N GLN A 293 -21.43 7.95 9.69
CA GLN A 293 -21.03 8.86 8.61
C GLN A 293 -19.60 8.55 8.20
N ILE A 294 -19.28 8.77 6.93
CA ILE A 294 -17.92 8.59 6.43
C ILE A 294 -17.22 9.94 6.45
N ASN A 295 -16.08 10.03 7.12
CA ASN A 295 -15.28 11.25 7.15
C ASN A 295 -14.56 11.53 5.82
N GLN A 296 -13.94 12.70 5.70
CA GLN A 296 -13.19 13.11 4.50
C GLN A 296 -12.06 12.14 4.08
N TYR A 297 -11.57 11.34 5.02
CA TYR A 297 -10.51 10.36 4.79
C TYR A 297 -11.06 8.96 4.52
N GLY A 298 -12.38 8.75 4.49
CA GLY A 298 -13.00 7.47 4.19
C GLY A 298 -13.13 6.51 5.39
N PHE A 299 -12.91 6.97 6.62
CA PHE A 299 -13.19 6.16 7.83
C PHE A 299 -14.62 6.44 8.32
N ILE A 300 -15.24 5.43 8.95
CA ILE A 300 -16.58 5.51 9.55
C ILE A 300 -16.49 6.05 10.98
#